data_AF-A0A842WV04-F1
#
_entry.id   AF-A0A842WV04-F1
#
_cell.length_a   1.000
_cell.length_b   1.000
_cell.length_c   1.000
_cell.angle_alpha   90.00
_cell.angle_beta   90.00
_cell.angle_gamma   90.00
#
_symmetry.space_group_name_H-M   'P 1'
#
loop_
_entity.id
_entity.type
_entity.pdbx_description
1 polymer ?
#
loop_
_entity_poly.entity_id
_entity_poly.type
_entity_poly.pdbx_seq_one_letter_code
_entity_poly.pdbx_strand_id
1 'polypeptide(L)'
;MAAENEPDLCCVPYKNRRRYYVLTAVFLVVLVWTILYLWIINPLLSLIMIGFYLATNYFQAYCCYYQRCPYIGAFCPAISGIYLGNILANRLKKKNAEMSEKKFKLHKNLGVLSYFATLLFPIYWIYLLGLEFALLYFVFQVAHYAIFGLTVCPSCAIRDTCPGGGLQKSLLSK
;
A
#
# COMPACT_ATOMS: atom_id res chain seq x y z
N MET A 1 13.63 9.56 -25.31
CA MET A 1 13.87 8.16 -24.91
C MET A 1 12.75 7.69 -23.97
N ALA A 2 11.49 7.68 -24.43
CA ALA A 2 10.32 7.47 -23.56
C ALA A 2 9.31 6.45 -24.11
N ALA A 3 9.73 5.52 -24.97
CA ALA A 3 8.83 4.58 -25.66
C ALA A 3 8.97 3.11 -25.20
N GLU A 4 10.06 2.72 -24.54
CA GLU A 4 10.33 1.29 -24.24
C GLU A 4 9.81 0.78 -22.89
N ASN A 5 9.22 1.64 -22.06
CA ASN A 5 8.68 1.26 -20.75
C ASN A 5 7.25 1.75 -20.56
N GLU A 6 6.44 1.81 -21.62
CA GLU A 6 5.01 1.96 -21.43
C GLU A 6 4.47 0.61 -20.95
N PRO A 7 4.05 0.48 -19.66
CA PRO A 7 3.47 -0.76 -19.19
C PRO A 7 2.24 -1.05 -20.05
N ASP A 8 2.05 -2.30 -20.47
CA ASP A 8 0.90 -2.72 -21.27
C ASP A 8 -0.40 -2.16 -20.65
N LEU A 9 -0.93 -1.11 -21.30
CA LEU A 9 -2.03 -0.29 -20.82
C LEU A 9 -3.38 -0.96 -21.05
N CYS A 10 -3.40 -2.23 -21.47
CA CYS A 10 -4.62 -3.03 -21.45
C CYS A 10 -5.14 -3.03 -20.01
N CYS A 11 -6.14 -2.18 -19.76
CA CYS A 11 -6.94 -2.17 -18.54
C CYS A 11 -7.45 -3.59 -18.36
N VAL A 12 -6.75 -4.43 -17.60
CA VAL A 12 -7.30 -5.71 -17.16
C VAL A 12 -8.19 -5.35 -15.98
N PRO A 13 -9.52 -5.24 -16.15
CA PRO A 13 -10.39 -4.99 -15.02
C PRO A 13 -10.13 -6.10 -14.00
N TYR A 14 -9.78 -5.72 -12.77
CA TYR A 14 -9.57 -6.69 -11.71
C TYR A 14 -10.88 -7.45 -11.47
N LYS A 15 -10.95 -8.68 -11.99
CA LYS A 15 -12.18 -9.49 -12.09
C LYS A 15 -12.76 -9.82 -10.71
N ASN A 16 -11.91 -9.91 -9.68
CA ASN A 16 -12.28 -10.40 -8.35
C ASN A 16 -12.42 -9.30 -7.28
N ARG A 17 -13.10 -8.20 -7.60
CA ARG A 17 -13.26 -7.04 -6.68
C ARG A 17 -13.71 -7.44 -5.26
N ARG A 18 -14.59 -8.44 -5.14
CA ARG A 18 -15.06 -8.96 -3.84
C ARG A 18 -13.90 -9.43 -2.95
N ARG A 19 -12.94 -10.18 -3.49
CA ARG A 19 -11.78 -10.68 -2.72
C ARG A 19 -10.95 -9.52 -2.20
N TYR A 20 -10.69 -8.54 -3.06
CA TYR A 20 -10.00 -7.31 -2.67
C TYR A 20 -10.73 -6.60 -1.53
N TYR A 21 -12.03 -6.33 -1.67
CA TYR A 21 -12.79 -5.65 -0.62
C TYR A 21 -12.80 -6.40 0.70
N VAL A 22 -12.94 -7.73 0.68
CA VAL A 22 -12.90 -8.55 1.91
C VAL A 22 -11.55 -8.45 2.60
N LEU A 23 -10.46 -8.68 1.85
CA LEU A 23 -9.11 -8.59 2.41
C LEU A 23 -8.87 -7.20 2.99
N THR A 24 -9.23 -6.17 2.25
CA THR A 24 -8.97 -4.82 2.71
C THR A 24 -9.87 -4.38 3.86
N ALA A 25 -11.14 -4.81 3.91
CA ALA A 25 -11.99 -4.58 5.08
C ALA A 25 -11.36 -5.19 6.34
N VAL A 26 -10.85 -6.43 6.25
CA VAL A 26 -10.13 -7.10 7.34
C VAL A 26 -8.90 -6.29 7.77
N PHE A 27 -8.12 -5.76 6.82
CA PHE A 27 -7.00 -4.87 7.13
C PHE A 27 -7.45 -3.57 7.83
N LEU A 28 -8.50 -2.92 7.32
CA LEU A 28 -9.02 -1.67 7.89
C LEU A 28 -9.52 -1.86 9.33
N VAL A 29 -10.16 -2.99 9.63
CA VAL A 29 -10.58 -3.32 11.00
C VAL A 29 -9.37 -3.39 11.93
N VAL A 30 -8.31 -4.11 11.53
CA VAL A 30 -7.09 -4.19 12.34
C VAL A 30 -6.38 -2.83 12.45
N LEU A 31 -6.35 -2.04 11.38
CA LEU A 31 -5.79 -0.69 11.39
C LEU A 31 -6.54 0.23 12.35
N VAL A 32 -7.88 0.26 12.29
CA VAL A 32 -8.72 1.07 13.19
C VAL A 32 -8.55 0.60 14.63
N TRP A 33 -8.56 -0.70 14.88
CA TRP A 33 -8.31 -1.26 16.21
C TRP A 33 -6.96 -0.84 16.76
N THR A 34 -5.90 -0.93 15.94
CA THR A 34 -4.55 -0.50 16.30
C THR A 34 -4.50 0.99 16.65
N ILE A 35 -5.18 1.84 15.86
CA ILE A 35 -5.27 3.28 16.14
C ILE A 35 -6.00 3.54 17.46
N LEU A 36 -7.17 2.91 17.69
CA LEU A 36 -7.91 3.10 18.94
C LEU A 36 -7.12 2.63 20.16
N TYR A 37 -6.42 1.50 20.04
CA TYR A 37 -5.53 1.01 21.09
C TYR A 37 -4.41 2.00 21.42
N LEU A 38 -3.69 2.48 20.40
CA LEU A 38 -2.64 3.49 20.59
C LEU A 38 -3.20 4.78 21.20
N TRP A 39 -4.45 5.14 20.89
CA TRP A 39 -5.09 6.36 21.38
C TRP A 39 -5.31 6.29 22.89
N ILE A 40 -5.75 5.13 23.38
CA ILE A 40 -5.95 4.89 24.82
C ILE A 40 -4.63 5.03 25.58
N ILE A 41 -3.50 4.59 25.00
CA ILE A 41 -2.17 4.73 25.62
C ILE A 41 -1.69 6.17 25.56
N ASN A 42 -1.65 6.74 24.36
CA ASN A 42 -1.20 8.11 24.13
C ASN A 42 -1.72 8.57 22.75
N PRO A 43 -2.59 9.60 22.70
CA PRO A 43 -3.12 10.13 21.44
C PRO A 43 -2.05 10.48 20.39
N LEU A 44 -0.86 10.92 20.81
CA LEU A 44 0.24 11.22 19.90
C LEU A 44 0.70 9.99 19.10
N LEU A 45 0.70 8.79 19.71
CA LEU A 45 1.09 7.56 19.02
C LEU A 45 0.11 7.22 17.89
N SER A 46 -1.18 7.46 18.11
CA SER A 46 -2.21 7.31 17.07
C SER A 46 -2.01 8.29 15.94
N LEU A 47 -1.72 9.56 16.26
CA LEU A 47 -1.45 10.58 15.25
C LEU A 47 -0.21 10.23 14.42
N ILE A 48 0.85 9.70 15.04
CA ILE A 48 2.04 9.20 14.36
C ILE A 48 1.67 8.04 13.41
N MET A 49 0.91 7.06 13.89
CA MET A 49 0.46 5.91 13.09
C MET A 49 -0.40 6.35 11.89
N ILE A 50 -1.36 7.25 12.10
CA ILE A 50 -2.16 7.85 11.03
C ILE A 50 -1.26 8.60 10.05
N GLY A 51 -0.27 9.34 10.56
CA GLY A 51 0.73 10.04 9.76
C GLY A 51 1.50 9.10 8.83
N PHE A 52 2.00 7.97 9.32
CA PHE A 52 2.67 6.96 8.49
C PHE A 52 1.76 6.38 7.41
N TYR A 53 0.51 6.08 7.76
CA TYR A 53 -0.47 5.57 6.80
C TYR A 53 -0.80 6.61 5.70
N LEU A 54 -1.02 7.87 6.08
CA LEU A 54 -1.27 8.96 5.12
C LEU A 54 -0.05 9.24 4.24
N ALA A 55 1.16 9.21 4.81
CA ALA A 55 2.40 9.34 4.06
C ALA A 55 2.55 8.23 3.02
N THR A 56 2.26 6.98 3.40
CA THR A 56 2.25 5.83 2.48
C THR A 56 1.31 6.09 1.30
N ASN A 57 0.09 6.56 1.58
CA ASN A 57 -0.90 6.87 0.56
C ASN A 57 -0.43 8.01 -0.37
N TYR A 58 0.14 9.07 0.19
CA TYR A 58 0.65 10.21 -0.56
C TYR A 58 1.80 9.83 -1.50
N PHE A 59 2.80 9.12 -0.98
CA PHE A 59 3.95 8.70 -1.78
C PHE A 59 3.56 7.71 -2.88
N GLN A 60 2.68 6.75 -2.55
CA GLN A 60 2.16 5.80 -3.52
C GLN A 60 1.35 6.49 -4.62
N ALA A 61 0.62 7.57 -4.32
CA ALA A 61 -0.14 8.33 -5.31
C ALA A 61 0.75 8.86 -6.44
N TYR A 62 1.91 9.42 -6.09
CA TYR A 62 2.87 9.90 -7.08
C TYR A 62 3.44 8.75 -7.92
N CYS A 63 3.74 7.60 -7.31
CA CYS A 63 4.18 6.41 -8.05
C CYS A 63 3.14 5.95 -9.07
N CYS A 64 1.87 5.86 -8.66
CA CYS A 64 0.78 5.51 -9.58
C CYS A 64 0.64 6.53 -10.71
N TYR A 65 0.73 7.83 -10.39
CA TYR A 65 0.69 8.89 -11.39
C TYR A 65 1.86 8.79 -12.39
N TYR A 66 3.09 8.71 -11.91
CA TYR A 66 4.32 8.61 -12.72
C TYR A 66 4.28 7.40 -13.66
N GLN A 67 3.81 6.26 -13.17
CA GLN A 67 3.69 5.02 -13.94
C GLN A 67 2.46 4.99 -14.87
N ARG A 68 1.70 6.10 -14.95
CA ARG A 68 0.46 6.23 -15.74
C ARG A 68 -0.52 5.09 -15.46
N CYS A 69 -0.67 4.74 -14.18
CA CYS A 69 -1.48 3.59 -13.77
C CYS A 69 -2.90 3.65 -14.37
N PRO A 70 -3.38 2.58 -15.02
CA PRO A 70 -4.69 2.57 -15.69
C PRO A 70 -5.86 2.70 -14.70
N TYR A 71 -5.61 2.43 -13.41
CA TYR A 71 -6.60 2.49 -12.35
C TYR A 71 -6.84 3.90 -11.79
N ILE A 72 -6.11 4.93 -12.24
CA ILE A 72 -6.25 6.30 -11.72
C ILE A 72 -7.65 6.84 -11.97
N GLY A 73 -8.36 7.18 -10.89
CA GLY A 73 -9.73 7.68 -10.95
C GLY A 73 -10.79 6.59 -11.11
N ALA A 74 -10.38 5.31 -11.10
CA ALA A 74 -11.24 4.14 -11.18
C ALA A 74 -10.99 3.20 -9.97
N PHE A 75 -11.50 1.97 -10.03
CA PHE A 75 -11.18 0.96 -9.01
C PHE A 75 -9.69 0.58 -9.09
N CYS A 76 -8.96 0.71 -7.98
CA CYS A 76 -7.54 0.38 -7.89
C CYS A 76 -7.31 -0.71 -6.83
N PRO A 77 -6.79 -1.90 -7.20
CA PRO A 77 -6.45 -2.96 -6.25
C PRO A 77 -5.11 -2.67 -5.54
N ALA A 78 -4.96 -1.49 -4.94
CA ALA A 78 -3.73 -1.08 -4.27
C ALA A 78 -3.50 -1.90 -2.99
N ILE A 79 -2.23 -2.17 -2.67
CA ILE A 79 -1.82 -2.96 -1.49
C ILE A 79 -2.56 -2.46 -0.25
N SER A 80 -3.27 -3.39 0.40
CA SER A 80 -3.92 -3.27 1.72
C SER A 80 -4.47 -1.88 2.05
N GLY A 81 -5.31 -1.36 1.17
CA GLY A 81 -6.09 -0.18 1.47
C GLY A 81 -5.36 1.15 1.33
N ILE A 82 -4.33 1.24 0.48
CA ILE A 82 -3.83 2.52 -0.05
C ILE A 82 -4.91 3.18 -0.97
N TYR A 83 -6.11 3.40 -0.43
CA TYR A 83 -7.31 3.87 -1.11
C TYR A 83 -7.21 5.35 -1.48
N LEU A 84 -6.62 6.14 -0.57
CA LEU A 84 -6.45 7.57 -0.81
C LEU A 84 -5.41 7.80 -1.91
N GLY A 85 -4.47 6.87 -2.10
CA GLY A 85 -3.47 6.92 -3.16
C GLY A 85 -4.09 7.12 -4.55
N ASN A 86 -5.19 6.43 -4.86
CA ASN A 86 -5.88 6.58 -6.14
C ASN A 86 -6.54 7.96 -6.32
N ILE A 87 -7.20 8.44 -5.27
CA ILE A 87 -7.86 9.76 -5.28
C ILE A 87 -6.80 10.86 -5.45
N LEU A 88 -5.69 10.76 -4.71
CA LEU A 88 -4.57 11.68 -4.80
C LEU A 88 -3.88 11.60 -6.17
N ALA A 89 -3.70 10.41 -6.74
CA ALA A 89 -3.14 10.23 -8.08
C ALA A 89 -4.02 10.88 -9.15
N ASN A 90 -5.35 10.79 -9.02
CA ASN A 90 -6.28 11.47 -9.91
C ASN A 90 -6.18 13.00 -9.81
N ARG A 91 -5.94 13.53 -8.60
CA ARG A 91 -5.68 14.97 -8.42
C ARG A 91 -4.36 15.40 -9.07
N LEU A 92 -3.29 14.60 -8.94
CA LEU A 92 -2.02 14.86 -9.62
C LEU A 92 -2.17 14.86 -11.14
N LYS A 93 -2.95 13.89 -11.67
CA LYS A 93 -3.29 13.81 -13.09
C LYS A 93 -4.03 15.05 -13.58
N LYS A 94 -5.07 15.49 -12.88
CA LYS A 94 -5.83 16.71 -13.25
C LYS A 94 -4.99 17.98 -13.23
N LYS A 95 -3.98 18.04 -12.35
CA LYS A 95 -3.05 19.18 -12.24
C LYS A 95 -1.88 19.11 -13.23
N ASN A 96 -1.80 18.07 -14.06
CA ASN A 96 -0.64 17.81 -14.92
C ASN A 96 0.68 17.94 -14.15
N ALA A 97 0.76 17.33 -12.97
CA ALA A 97 1.94 17.43 -12.13
C ALA A 97 3.21 16.97 -12.87
N GLU A 98 4.34 17.62 -12.59
CA GLU A 98 5.61 17.32 -13.23
C GLU A 98 6.05 15.88 -12.96
N MET A 99 6.34 15.13 -14.01
CA MET A 99 6.89 13.77 -13.92
C MET A 99 8.41 13.82 -13.98
N SER A 100 9.06 13.39 -12.89
CA SER A 100 10.51 13.25 -12.79
C SER A 100 10.89 11.89 -12.22
N GLU A 101 11.85 11.21 -12.84
CA GLU A 101 12.36 9.91 -12.39
C GLU A 101 13.01 10.02 -11.00
N LYS A 102 13.73 11.11 -10.73
CA LYS A 102 14.33 11.38 -9.42
C LYS A 102 13.25 11.47 -8.33
N LYS A 103 12.17 12.21 -8.60
CA LYS A 103 11.02 12.29 -7.69
C LYS A 103 10.35 10.93 -7.53
N PHE A 104 10.23 10.15 -8.60
CA PHE A 104 9.66 8.79 -8.55
C PHE A 104 10.46 7.87 -7.64
N LYS A 105 11.78 7.80 -7.80
CA LYS A 105 12.65 6.98 -6.94
C LYS A 105 12.54 7.39 -5.47
N LEU A 106 12.51 8.70 -5.19
CA LEU A 106 12.33 9.22 -3.83
C LEU A 106 10.98 8.82 -3.24
N HIS A 107 9.88 9.05 -3.95
CA HIS A 107 8.53 8.69 -3.48
C HIS A 107 8.39 7.18 -3.31
N LYS A 108 8.96 6.37 -4.22
CA LYS A 108 8.98 4.91 -4.09
C LYS A 108 9.64 4.49 -2.77
N ASN A 109 10.83 5.02 -2.48
CA ASN A 109 11.57 4.66 -1.27
C ASN A 109 10.87 5.13 0.01
N LEU A 110 10.36 6.37 0.01
CA LEU A 110 9.62 6.92 1.15
C LEU A 110 8.27 6.20 1.34
N GLY A 111 7.61 5.78 0.27
CA GLY A 111 6.40 4.97 0.31
C GLY A 111 6.65 3.61 0.95
N VAL A 112 7.74 2.93 0.56
CA VAL A 112 8.14 1.66 1.19
C VAL A 112 8.49 1.85 2.67
N LEU A 113 9.27 2.89 3.00
CA LEU A 113 9.66 3.19 4.37
C LEU A 113 8.44 3.49 5.26
N SER A 114 7.54 4.37 4.82
CA SER A 114 6.32 4.73 5.56
C SER A 114 5.35 3.56 5.69
N TYR A 115 5.30 2.69 4.68
CA TYR A 115 4.55 1.44 4.77
C TYR A 115 5.11 0.52 5.87
N PHE A 116 6.42 0.27 5.89
CA PHE A 116 7.04 -0.52 6.95
C PHE A 116 6.89 0.14 8.33
N ALA A 117 6.99 1.46 8.41
CA ALA A 117 6.73 2.20 9.64
C ALA A 117 5.28 1.95 10.12
N THR A 118 4.29 2.01 9.22
CA THR A 118 2.89 1.69 9.54
C THR A 118 2.75 0.26 10.11
N LEU A 119 3.51 -0.70 9.61
CA LEU A 119 3.42 -2.09 10.08
C LEU A 119 4.15 -2.34 11.39
N LEU A 120 5.38 -1.87 11.50
CA LEU A 120 6.30 -2.23 12.57
C LEU A 120 6.16 -1.34 13.80
N PHE A 121 5.80 -0.06 13.62
CA PHE A 121 5.60 0.88 14.73
C PHE A 121 4.65 0.36 15.82
N PRO A 122 3.45 -0.14 15.51
CA PRO A 122 2.53 -0.60 16.56
C PRO A 122 3.00 -1.87 17.27
N ILE A 123 3.93 -2.67 16.70
CA ILE A 123 4.36 -3.94 17.31
C ILE A 123 4.95 -3.72 18.70
N TYR A 124 5.83 -2.73 18.85
CA TYR A 124 6.44 -2.41 20.14
C TYR A 124 5.38 -2.03 21.19
N TRP A 125 4.40 -1.23 20.80
CA TRP A 125 3.34 -0.78 21.72
C TRP A 125 2.36 -1.90 22.04
N ILE A 126 2.03 -2.76 21.07
CA ILE A 126 1.18 -3.94 21.30
C ILE A 126 1.90 -4.96 22.19
N TYR A 127 3.22 -5.08 22.09
CA TYR A 127 4.01 -5.95 22.96
C TYR A 127 3.86 -5.60 24.45
N LEU A 128 3.60 -4.33 24.79
CA LEU A 128 3.32 -3.93 26.16
C LEU A 128 2.01 -4.51 26.74
N LEU A 129 1.08 -5.00 25.90
CA LEU A 129 -0.09 -5.79 26.36
C LEU A 129 0.26 -7.24 26.67
N GLY A 130 1.33 -7.75 26.07
CA GLY A 130 1.67 -9.17 26.08
C GLY A 130 2.35 -9.59 24.77
N LEU A 131 3.26 -10.56 24.88
CA LEU A 131 3.99 -11.10 23.75
C LEU A 131 3.04 -11.75 22.74
N GLU A 132 2.02 -12.45 23.22
CA GLU A 132 1.00 -13.12 22.43
C GLU A 132 0.24 -12.16 21.50
N PHE A 133 -0.08 -10.95 21.96
CA PHE A 133 -0.77 -9.94 21.13
C PHE A 133 0.15 -9.40 20.03
N ALA A 134 1.42 -9.15 20.35
CA ALA A 134 2.40 -8.70 19.36
C ALA A 134 2.66 -9.77 18.30
N LEU A 135 2.80 -11.04 18.71
CA LEU A 135 2.93 -12.18 17.80
C LEU A 135 1.68 -12.34 16.93
N LEU A 136 0.49 -12.28 17.52
CA LEU A 136 -0.77 -12.38 16.77
C LEU A 136 -0.90 -11.28 15.72
N TYR A 137 -0.60 -10.03 16.10
CA TYR A 137 -0.58 -8.89 15.18
C TYR A 137 0.45 -9.11 14.05
N PHE A 138 1.67 -9.52 14.38
CA PHE A 138 2.72 -9.75 13.40
C PHE A 138 2.35 -10.87 12.42
N VAL A 139 1.91 -12.02 12.92
CA VAL A 139 1.45 -13.17 12.11
C VAL A 139 0.28 -12.77 11.23
N PHE A 140 -0.68 -12.01 11.77
CA PHE A 140 -1.80 -11.50 10.98
C PHE A 140 -1.31 -10.61 9.83
N GLN A 141 -0.40 -9.66 10.09
CA GLN A 141 0.12 -8.80 9.02
C GLN A 141 0.86 -9.62 7.96
N VAL A 142 1.77 -10.52 8.36
CA VAL A 142 2.50 -11.39 7.41
C VAL A 142 1.53 -12.22 6.57
N ALA A 143 0.55 -12.88 7.20
CA ALA A 143 -0.45 -13.68 6.50
C ALA A 143 -1.32 -12.83 5.56
N HIS A 144 -1.78 -11.67 6.03
CA HIS A 144 -2.58 -10.74 5.23
C HIS A 144 -1.83 -10.30 3.97
N TYR A 145 -0.58 -9.86 4.11
CA TYR A 145 0.23 -9.41 2.98
C TYR A 145 0.66 -10.54 2.06
N ALA A 146 0.92 -11.73 2.58
CA ALA A 146 1.16 -12.91 1.76
C ALA A 146 -0.08 -13.26 0.91
N ILE A 147 -1.27 -13.34 1.52
CA ILE A 147 -2.52 -13.62 0.81
C ILE A 147 -2.80 -12.52 -0.23
N PHE A 148 -2.64 -11.24 0.14
CA PHE A 148 -2.83 -10.13 -0.78
C PHE A 148 -1.83 -10.19 -1.95
N GLY A 149 -0.55 -10.42 -1.65
CA GLY A 149 0.52 -10.55 -2.64
C GLY A 149 0.32 -11.72 -3.61
N LEU A 150 -0.24 -12.83 -3.14
CA LEU A 150 -0.48 -14.02 -3.97
C LEU A 150 -1.79 -13.96 -4.75
N THR A 151 -2.80 -13.22 -4.27
CA THR A 151 -4.16 -13.27 -4.85
C THR A 151 -4.62 -11.97 -5.52
N VAL A 152 -4.01 -10.83 -5.19
CA VAL A 152 -4.38 -9.51 -5.72
C VAL A 152 -3.28 -8.95 -6.62
N CYS A 153 -2.02 -8.94 -6.16
CA CYS A 153 -0.90 -8.40 -6.93
C CYS A 153 -0.68 -9.03 -8.32
N PRO A 154 -0.89 -10.36 -8.56
CA PRO A 154 -0.64 -10.93 -9.88
C PRO A 154 -1.55 -10.36 -10.98
N SER A 155 -2.71 -9.83 -10.62
CA SER A 155 -3.65 -9.23 -11.57
C SER A 155 -3.53 -7.71 -11.67
N CYS A 156 -2.53 -7.10 -11.02
CA CYS A 156 -2.30 -5.66 -11.09
C CYS A 156 -1.47 -5.29 -12.33
N ALA A 157 -1.90 -4.29 -13.09
CA ALA A 157 -1.25 -3.85 -14.33
C ALA A 157 0.18 -3.31 -14.11
N ILE A 158 0.46 -2.75 -12.94
CA ILE A 158 1.77 -2.20 -12.57
C ILE A 158 2.60 -3.15 -11.70
N ARG A 159 2.23 -4.44 -11.63
CA ARG A 159 2.93 -5.41 -10.75
C ARG A 159 4.43 -5.52 -11.09
N ASP A 160 4.78 -5.32 -12.35
CA ASP A 160 6.14 -5.48 -12.83
C ASP A 160 7.06 -4.31 -12.44
N THR A 161 6.46 -3.16 -12.10
CA THR A 161 7.18 -1.92 -11.81
C THR A 161 7.02 -1.46 -10.35
N CYS A 162 6.05 -2.01 -9.62
CA CYS A 162 5.84 -1.68 -8.21
C CYS A 162 6.69 -2.58 -7.28
N PRO A 163 7.19 -2.05 -6.14
CA PRO A 163 8.01 -2.84 -5.22
C PRO A 163 7.37 -4.16 -4.77
N GLY A 164 6.06 -4.15 -4.52
CA GLY A 164 5.33 -5.34 -4.07
C GLY A 164 5.23 -6.44 -5.12
N GLY A 165 5.02 -6.09 -6.40
CA GLY A 165 4.98 -7.09 -7.46
C GLY A 165 6.37 -7.57 -7.88
N GLY A 166 7.40 -6.73 -7.75
CA GLY A 166 8.81 -7.16 -7.84
C GLY A 166 9.15 -8.23 -6.79
N LEU A 167 8.78 -8.00 -5.52
CA LEU A 167 8.97 -8.98 -4.44
C LEU A 167 8.21 -10.29 -4.73
N GLN A 168 6.97 -10.20 -5.20
CA GLN A 168 6.18 -11.37 -5.57
C GLN A 168 6.84 -12.18 -6.69
N LYS A 169 7.34 -11.53 -7.75
CA LYS A 169 8.05 -12.21 -8.84
C LYS A 169 9.25 -12.99 -8.31
N SER A 170 10.06 -12.38 -7.44
CA SER A 170 11.22 -13.06 -6.83
C SER A 170 10.85 -14.26 -5.95
N LEU A 171 9.68 -14.25 -5.32
CA LEU A 171 9.19 -15.36 -4.50
C LEU A 171 8.61 -16.51 -5.34
N LEU A 172 8.03 -16.21 -6.50
CA LEU A 172 7.39 -17.19 -7.40
C LEU A 172 8.29 -17.66 -8.56
N SER A 173 9.45 -17.04 -8.78
CA SER A 173 10.42 -17.45 -9.80
C SER A 173 11.37 -18.56 -9.33
N LYS A 174 10.96 -19.33 -8.32
CA LYS A 174 11.60 -20.56 -7.87
C LYS A 174 10.72 -21.73 -8.24
#